data_AF-A0A0U2NXZ9-F1
#
_entry.id   AF-A0A0U2NXZ9-F1
#
_cell.length_a   1.000
_cell.length_b   1.000
_cell.length_c   1.000
_cell.angle_alpha   90.00
_cell.angle_beta   90.00
_cell.angle_gamma   90.00
#
_symmetry.space_group_name_H-M   'P 1'
#
loop_
_entity.id
_entity.type
_entity.pdbx_description
1 polymer ?
#
loop_
_entity_poly.entity_id
_entity_poly.type
_entity_poly.pdbx_seq_one_letter_code
_entity_poly.pdbx_strand_id
1 'polypeptide(L)' 'MGLFSIFKQKKNVDLETERRERLRQKGRICDGTIIDSEQSAQGEIVFYVYSVHVVDFESSELLSEEQ' A
#
# COMPACT_ATOMS: atom_id res chain seq x y z
N MET A 1 -23.74 41.61 -4.69
CA MET A 1 -23.84 40.36 -3.92
C MET A 1 -22.95 39.30 -4.59
N GLY A 2 -21.69 39.06 -4.27
CA GLY A 2 -20.75 39.61 -3.30
C GLY A 2 -19.36 39.03 -3.61
N LEU A 3 -18.32 39.89 -3.52
CA LEU A 3 -16.90 39.62 -3.81
C LEU A 3 -16.19 38.80 -2.70
N PHE A 4 -16.91 37.90 -2.01
CA PHE A 4 -16.44 37.24 -0.79
C PHE A 4 -16.42 35.69 -0.86
N SER A 5 -16.41 35.08 -2.05
CA SER A 5 -16.30 33.61 -2.18
C SER A 5 -14.86 33.07 -2.02
N ILE A 6 -13.89 33.92 -1.67
CA ILE A 6 -12.46 33.59 -1.67
C ILE A 6 -12.00 32.91 -0.37
N PHE A 7 -12.86 32.78 0.65
CA PHE A 7 -12.54 31.97 1.82
C PHE A 7 -12.72 30.49 1.52
N LYS A 8 -11.76 29.93 0.77
CA LYS A 8 -11.50 28.50 0.66
C LYS A 8 -11.31 27.99 2.09
N GLN A 9 -12.35 27.39 2.64
CA GLN A 9 -12.32 26.70 3.92
C GLN A 9 -11.10 25.78 3.87
N LYS A 10 -10.10 26.02 4.74
CA LYS A 10 -8.94 25.12 4.88
C LYS A 10 -9.53 23.80 5.32
N LYS A 11 -9.76 22.93 4.34
CA LYS A 11 -10.21 21.57 4.53
C LYS A 11 -9.14 20.97 5.45
N ASN A 12 -9.53 20.66 6.68
CA ASN A 12 -8.69 19.96 7.63
C ASN A 12 -8.68 18.50 7.15
N VAL A 13 -8.02 18.28 6.00
CA VAL A 13 -7.94 16.95 5.40
C VAL A 13 -6.94 16.22 6.26
N ASP A 14 -7.42 15.20 6.95
CA ASP A 14 -6.54 14.22 7.53
C ASP A 14 -5.74 13.56 6.40
N LEU A 15 -4.48 13.99 6.28
CA LEU A 15 -3.57 13.57 5.23
C LEU A 15 -3.36 12.05 5.25
N GLU A 16 -3.47 11.43 6.42
CA GLU A 16 -3.35 9.98 6.56
C GLU A 16 -4.60 9.27 6.02
N THR A 17 -5.78 9.82 6.26
CA THR A 17 -7.03 9.33 5.65
C THR A 17 -6.99 9.47 4.13
N GLU A 18 -6.54 10.61 3.60
CA GLU A 18 -6.43 10.81 2.14
C GLU A 18 -5.36 9.88 1.52
N ARG A 19 -4.25 9.65 2.21
CA ARG A 19 -3.21 8.70 1.79
C ARG A 19 -3.74 7.28 1.75
N ARG A 20 -4.50 6.86 2.77
CA ARG A 20 -5.14 5.54 2.84
C ARG A 20 -6.18 5.36 1.74
N GLU A 21 -7.04 6.35 1.51
CA GLU A 21 -8.01 6.29 0.40
C GLU A 21 -7.30 6.20 -0.94
N ARG A 22 -6.23 6.96 -1.13
CA ARG A 22 -5.39 6.90 -2.33
C ARG A 22 -4.81 5.50 -2.48
N LEU A 23 -4.11 4.96 -1.49
CA LEU A 23 -3.55 3.61 -1.54
C LEU A 23 -4.62 2.51 -1.69
N ARG A 24 -5.81 2.69 -1.14
CA ARG A 24 -6.90 1.72 -1.31
C ARG A 24 -7.45 1.71 -2.73
N GLN A 25 -7.48 2.87 -3.39
CA GLN A 25 -7.92 3.03 -4.78
C GLN A 25 -6.81 2.70 -5.79
N LYS A 26 -5.55 2.92 -5.41
CA LYS A 26 -4.38 2.95 -6.30
C LYS A 26 -3.32 1.89 -5.97
N GLY A 27 -3.05 1.65 -4.70
CA GLY A 27 -2.07 0.69 -4.18
C GLY A 27 -2.56 -0.75 -4.08
N ARG A 28 -3.44 -1.21 -4.99
CA ARG A 28 -3.73 -2.64 -5.07
C ARG A 28 -2.53 -3.33 -5.72
N ILE A 29 -2.01 -4.35 -5.07
CA ILE A 29 -1.09 -5.30 -5.70
C ILE A 29 -1.85 -5.91 -6.87
N CYS A 30 -1.46 -5.56 -8.09
CA CYS A 30 -2.17 -6.01 -9.28
C CYS A 30 -1.84 -7.47 -9.57
N ASP A 31 -0.55 -7.82 -9.45
CA ASP A 31 -0.01 -9.16 -9.60
C ASP A 31 1.22 -9.30 -8.70
N GLY A 32 1.32 -10.44 -8.01
CA GLY A 32 2.46 -10.82 -7.17
C GLY A 32 2.92 -12.24 -7.51
N THR A 33 4.23 -12.46 -7.58
CA THR A 33 4.84 -13.76 -7.86
C THR A 33 5.85 -14.08 -6.77
N ILE A 34 5.70 -15.25 -6.15
CA ILE A 34 6.70 -15.82 -5.24
C ILE A 34 7.86 -16.31 -6.08
N ILE A 35 9.07 -15.89 -5.71
CA ILE A 35 10.30 -16.23 -6.42
C ILE A 35 11.06 -17.32 -5.66
N ASP A 36 11.00 -17.28 -4.33
CA ASP A 36 11.69 -18.25 -3.48
C ASP A 36 11.02 -18.36 -2.10
N SER A 37 11.31 -19.45 -1.38
CA SER A 37 11.01 -19.57 0.04
C SER A 37 12.10 -20.29 0.81
N GLU A 38 12.31 -19.86 2.05
CA GLU A 38 13.31 -20.41 2.96
C GLU A 38 12.68 -20.80 4.29
N GLN A 39 12.97 -22.02 4.75
CA GLN A 39 12.56 -22.46 6.09
C GLN A 39 13.54 -21.93 7.14
N SER A 40 13.05 -21.11 8.07
CA SER A 40 13.81 -20.60 9.21
C SER A 40 13.35 -21.23 10.53
N ALA A 41 14.10 -21.01 11.61
CA ALA A 41 13.70 -21.44 12.95
C ALA A 41 12.43 -20.72 13.47
N GLN A 42 12.04 -19.60 12.86
CA GLN A 42 10.87 -18.79 13.25
C GLN A 42 9.64 -19.04 12.37
N GLY A 43 9.78 -19.80 11.28
CA GLY A 43 8.75 -20.00 10.28
C GLY A 43 9.30 -19.99 8.85
N GLU A 44 8.42 -20.11 7.87
CA GLU A 44 8.77 -20.01 6.45
C GLU A 44 8.83 -18.53 6.03
N ILE A 45 9.94 -18.14 5.40
CA ILE A 45 10.14 -16.81 4.83
C ILE A 45 9.89 -16.93 3.33
N VAL A 46 9.01 -16.10 2.79
CA VAL A 46 8.68 -16.08 1.37
C VAL A 46 9.19 -14.79 0.74
N PHE A 47 9.88 -14.91 -0.39
CA PHE A 47 10.37 -13.80 -1.19
C PHE A 47 9.47 -13.64 -2.42
N TYR A 48 8.93 -12.44 -2.61
CA TYR A 48 8.01 -12.19 -3.70
C TYR A 48 8.24 -10.83 -4.35
N VAL A 49 7.97 -10.77 -5.64
CA VAL A 49 7.88 -9.53 -6.39
C VAL A 49 6.43 -9.23 -6.67
N TYR A 50 6.06 -7.96 -6.56
CA TYR A 50 4.73 -7.51 -6.92
C TYR A 50 4.77 -6.16 -7.63
N SER A 51 3.77 -5.92 -8.47
CA SER A 51 3.64 -4.65 -9.17
C SER A 51 2.52 -3.79 -8.57
N VAL A 52 2.84 -2.53 -8.34
CA VAL A 52 1.86 -1.48 -8.04
C VAL A 52 2.02 -0.40 -9.08
N HIS A 53 1.00 -0.20 -9.91
CA HIS A 53 1.01 0.80 -10.98
C HIS A 53 2.22 0.73 -11.92
N VAL A 54 2.57 -0.48 -12.37
CA VAL A 54 3.69 -0.71 -13.30
C VAL A 54 5.06 -0.41 -12.67
N VAL A 55 5.12 -0.26 -11.35
CA VAL A 55 6.37 -0.22 -10.59
C VAL A 55 6.50 -1.53 -9.85
N ASP A 56 7.62 -2.21 -10.06
CA ASP A 56 7.94 -3.48 -9.43
C ASP A 56 8.59 -3.26 -8.06
N PHE A 57 8.19 -4.08 -7.10
CA PHE A 57 8.69 -4.07 -5.73
C PHE A 57 9.12 -5.47 -5.34
N GLU A 58 10.23 -5.56 -4.62
CA GLU A 58 10.72 -6.78 -3.99
C GLU A 58 10.44 -6.72 -2.49
N SER A 59 9.90 -7.80 -1.94
CA SER A 59 9.62 -7.91 -0.51
C SER A 59 9.83 -9.34 -0.01
N SER A 60 9.98 -9.47 1.31
CA SER A 60 10.07 -10.73 2.02
C SER A 60 9.15 -10.70 3.23
N GLU A 61 8.48 -11.81 3.51
CA GLU A 61 7.54 -11.92 4.63
C GLU A 61 7.70 -13.25 5.35
N LEU A 62 7.68 -13.22 6.68
CA LEU A 62 7.60 -14.43 7.50
C LEU A 62 6.13 -14.82 7.59
N LEU A 63 5.79 -16.00 7.09
CA LEU A 63 4.42 -16.50 7.14
C LEU A 63 4.01 -16.81 8.58
N SER A 64 2.82 -16.34 8.94
CA SER A 64 2.12 -16.81 10.13
C SER A 64 1.35 -18.11 9.82
N GLU A 65 1.00 -18.89 10.85
CA GLU A 65 0.26 -20.15 10.67
C GLU A 65 -1.13 -19.99 10.01
N GLU A 66 -1.67 -18.77 9.97
CA GLU A 66 -3.01 -18.46 9.45
C GLU A 66 -3.05 -18.07 7.96
N GLN A 67 -1.90 -17.83 7.32
CA GLN A 67 -1.76 -17.42 5.91
C GLN A 67 -1.57 -18.62 4.98
#